data_AF-A0A945F6V4-F1
#
_entry.id   AF-A0A945F6V4-F1
#
_cell.length_a   1.000
_cell.length_b   1.000
_cell.length_c   1.000
_cell.angle_alpha   90.00
_cell.angle_beta   90.00
_cell.angle_gamma   90.00
#
_symmetry.space_group_name_H-M   'P 1'
#
loop_
_entity.id
_entity.type
_entity.pdbx_description
1 polymer ?
#
loop_
_entity_poly.entity_id
_entity_poly.type
_entity_poly.pdbx_seq_one_letter_code
_entity_poly.pdbx_strand_id
1 'polypeptide(L)'
;KNSYPVKNYRIYLDINEYSEKLIPLAFNYKNKKIMVIDSLGLYPKNYQVDIVLLLNSPRLNLNRMLDSLEPKFIVADGNNYKSLIPLWRKSCIERGITFHSTYQKGAYQIR
;
A
#
# COMPACT_ATOMS: atom_id res chain seq x y z
N LYS A 1 18.18 -4.35 4.14
CA LYS A 1 19.50 -4.92 4.43
C LYS A 1 19.82 -5.89 3.30
N ASN A 2 21.10 -6.04 2.91
CA ASN A 2 21.57 -7.09 2.00
C ASN A 2 21.48 -8.48 2.66
N SER A 3 20.27 -8.88 3.01
CA SER A 3 19.92 -10.13 3.66
C SER A 3 19.66 -11.20 2.60
N TYR A 4 19.67 -12.45 3.04
CA TYR A 4 19.10 -13.52 2.24
C TYR A 4 17.61 -13.21 1.94
N PRO A 5 17.09 -13.45 0.71
CA PRO A 5 17.76 -14.04 -0.47
C PRO A 5 18.46 -13.03 -1.39
N VAL A 6 18.29 -11.72 -1.17
CA VAL A 6 18.81 -10.64 -2.03
C VAL A 6 20.32 -10.75 -2.22
N LYS A 7 21.06 -11.06 -1.16
CA LYS A 7 22.53 -11.24 -1.22
C LYS A 7 22.96 -12.33 -2.20
N ASN A 8 22.35 -13.52 -2.14
CA ASN A 8 22.74 -14.65 -2.99
C ASN A 8 22.34 -14.42 -4.45
N TYR A 9 21.17 -13.81 -4.66
CA TYR A 9 20.71 -13.43 -5.99
C TYR A 9 21.67 -12.45 -6.67
N ARG A 10 22.17 -11.47 -5.91
CA ARG A 10 23.17 -10.52 -6.40
C ARG A 10 24.50 -11.17 -6.77
N ILE A 11 25.00 -12.10 -5.94
CA ILE A 11 26.25 -12.84 -6.24
C ILE A 11 26.08 -13.67 -7.52
N TYR A 12 24.96 -14.39 -7.64
CA TYR A 12 24.67 -15.21 -8.81
C TYR A 12 24.59 -14.40 -10.12
N LEU A 13 24.05 -13.18 -10.05
CA LEU A 13 23.91 -12.29 -11.21
C LEU A 13 25.03 -11.26 -11.38
N ASP A 14 26.10 -11.34 -10.59
CA ASP A 14 27.22 -10.36 -10.59
C ASP A 14 26.77 -8.88 -10.44
N ILE A 15 25.79 -8.64 -9.56
CA ILE A 15 25.26 -7.30 -9.28
C ILE A 15 26.11 -6.62 -8.19
N ASN A 16 27.08 -5.84 -8.65
CA ASN A 16 28.04 -5.14 -7.79
C ASN A 16 27.47 -3.88 -7.12
N GLU A 17 26.59 -3.15 -7.80
CA GLU A 17 25.94 -1.95 -7.27
C GLU A 17 24.47 -2.19 -6.91
N TYR A 18 24.07 -1.72 -5.73
CA TYR A 18 22.68 -1.76 -5.27
C TYR A 18 22.42 -0.63 -4.28
N SER A 19 21.16 -0.22 -4.18
CA SER A 19 20.71 0.69 -3.14
C SER A 19 19.44 0.15 -2.51
N GLU A 20 19.24 0.52 -1.25
CA GLU A 20 18.02 0.21 -0.51
C GLU A 20 17.48 1.51 0.04
N LYS A 21 16.19 1.73 -0.15
CA LYS A 21 15.50 2.89 0.41
C LYS A 21 14.27 2.40 1.14
N LEU A 22 14.04 2.95 2.33
CA LEU A 22 12.77 2.78 3.01
C LEU A 22 11.68 3.42 2.15
N ILE A 23 10.55 2.73 2.04
CA ILE A 23 9.39 3.29 1.36
C ILE A 23 8.92 4.48 2.19
N PRO A 24 8.85 5.69 1.63
CA PRO A 24 8.34 6.84 2.36
C PRO A 24 6.85 6.65 2.66
N LEU A 25 6.41 7.10 3.84
CA LEU A 25 5.01 7.02 4.25
C LEU A 25 4.06 7.81 3.33
N ALA A 26 4.56 8.86 2.69
CA ALA A 26 3.83 9.60 1.68
C ALA A 26 4.77 10.04 0.55
N PHE A 27 4.31 9.96 -0.69
CA PHE A 27 5.08 10.39 -1.85
C PHE A 27 4.17 10.74 -3.03
N ASN A 28 4.73 11.45 -4.01
CA ASN A 28 4.06 11.75 -5.27
C ASN A 28 4.61 10.85 -6.37
N TYR A 29 3.71 10.30 -7.18
CA TYR A 29 4.08 9.55 -8.37
C TYR A 29 3.07 9.85 -9.49
N LYS A 30 3.55 10.27 -10.67
CA LYS A 30 2.70 10.65 -11.81
C LYS A 30 1.53 11.58 -11.44
N ASN A 31 1.82 12.64 -10.66
CA ASN A 31 0.84 13.60 -10.14
C ASN A 31 -0.28 12.98 -9.27
N LYS A 32 -0.04 11.82 -8.66
CA LYS A 32 -0.90 11.22 -7.64
C LYS A 32 -0.20 11.30 -6.29
N LYS A 33 -0.89 11.83 -5.28
CA LYS A 33 -0.47 11.74 -3.88
C LYS A 33 -0.77 10.33 -3.37
N ILE A 34 0.28 9.62 -2.98
CA ILE A 34 0.20 8.24 -2.49
C ILE A 34 0.58 8.24 -1.01
N MET A 35 -0.27 7.64 -0.19
CA MET A 35 -0.02 7.40 1.24
C MET A 35 0.14 5.91 1.49
N VAL A 36 1.15 5.56 2.27
CA VAL A 36 1.41 4.21 2.75
C VAL A 36 0.96 4.13 4.20
N ILE A 37 0.06 3.19 4.47
CA ILE A 37 -0.39 2.89 5.83
C ILE A 37 0.02 1.44 6.12
N ASP A 38 0.99 1.31 7.02
CA ASP A 38 1.52 0.03 7.46
C ASP A 38 0.76 -0.53 8.66
N SER A 39 1.31 -1.57 9.29
CA SER A 39 0.71 -2.25 10.44
C SER A 39 0.40 -1.33 11.63
N LEU A 40 1.08 -0.18 11.77
CA LEU A 40 0.80 0.79 12.82
C LEU A 40 -0.52 1.52 12.60
N GLY A 41 -1.04 1.55 11.38
CA GLY A 41 -2.33 2.18 11.05
C GLY A 41 -2.35 3.70 11.22
N LEU A 42 -1.18 4.34 11.27
CA LEU A 42 -1.02 5.77 11.48
C LEU A 42 -1.13 6.53 10.14
N TYR A 43 -1.88 7.62 10.15
CA TYR A 43 -2.00 8.55 9.03
C TYR A 43 -2.36 9.95 9.57
N PRO A 44 -1.94 11.03 8.88
CA PRO A 44 -2.35 12.38 9.24
C PRO A 44 -3.86 12.56 9.03
N LYS A 45 -4.50 13.33 9.92
CA LYS A 45 -5.90 13.72 9.73
C LYS A 45 -5.98 14.90 8.76
N ASN A 46 -7.05 14.96 7.98
CA ASN A 46 -7.38 16.07 7.07
C ASN A 46 -6.30 16.29 6.00
N TYR A 47 -5.78 15.19 5.46
CA TYR A 47 -4.75 15.23 4.42
C TYR A 47 -5.23 14.45 3.20
N GLN A 48 -5.67 15.18 2.17
CA GLN A 48 -6.20 14.58 0.96
C GLN A 48 -5.11 13.87 0.15
N VAL A 49 -5.41 12.63 -0.25
CA VAL A 49 -4.53 11.79 -1.07
C VAL A 49 -5.33 11.14 -2.18
N ASP A 50 -4.68 10.79 -3.29
CA ASP A 50 -5.36 10.12 -4.40
C ASP A 50 -5.44 8.61 -4.18
N ILE A 51 -4.36 8.03 -3.64
CA ILE A 51 -4.19 6.58 -3.49
C ILE A 51 -3.70 6.27 -2.07
N VAL A 52 -4.32 5.28 -1.43
CA VAL A 52 -3.83 4.70 -0.17
C VAL A 52 -3.35 3.27 -0.43
N LEU A 53 -2.13 2.96 0.02
CA LEU A 53 -1.57 1.62 0.06
C LEU A 53 -1.71 1.07 1.49
N LEU A 54 -2.46 -0.02 1.64
CA LEU A 54 -2.58 -0.76 2.91
C LEU A 54 -1.57 -1.90 2.92
N LEU A 55 -0.59 -1.84 3.82
CA LEU A 55 0.48 -2.83 3.94
C LEU A 55 0.44 -3.51 5.31
N ASN A 56 0.77 -4.80 5.36
CA ASN A 56 0.98 -5.53 6.63
C ASN A 56 -0.22 -5.52 7.59
N SER A 57 -1.44 -5.58 7.08
CA SER A 57 -2.69 -5.68 7.86
C SER A 57 -2.90 -4.56 8.89
N PRO A 58 -2.99 -3.28 8.48
CA PRO A 58 -3.23 -2.18 9.40
C PRO A 58 -4.48 -2.41 10.27
N ARG A 59 -4.33 -2.24 11.58
CA ARG A 59 -5.48 -2.20 12.51
C ARG A 59 -6.05 -0.79 12.54
N LEU A 60 -6.93 -0.47 11.60
CA LEU A 60 -7.59 0.84 11.52
C LEU A 60 -9.09 0.74 11.27
N ASN A 61 -9.81 1.80 11.64
CA ASN A 61 -11.19 1.99 11.18
C ASN A 61 -11.15 2.61 9.77
N LEU A 62 -11.54 1.81 8.77
CA LEU A 62 -11.43 2.21 7.38
C LEU A 62 -12.37 3.37 7.03
N ASN A 63 -13.59 3.38 7.56
CA ASN A 63 -14.55 4.46 7.31
C ASN A 63 -13.99 5.81 7.75
N ARG A 64 -13.43 5.89 8.96
CA ARG A 64 -12.80 7.12 9.48
C ARG A 64 -11.59 7.55 8.63
N MET A 65 -10.82 6.60 8.12
CA MET A 65 -9.70 6.88 7.23
C MET A 65 -10.19 7.45 5.89
N LEU A 66 -11.24 6.85 5.32
CA LEU A 66 -11.85 7.29 4.08
C LEU A 66 -12.41 8.70 4.19
N ASP A 67 -13.04 9.04 5.31
CA ASP A 67 -13.53 10.40 5.58
C ASP A 67 -12.39 11.43 5.73
N SER A 68 -11.24 11.02 6.27
CA SER A 68 -10.15 11.94 6.58
C SER A 68 -9.17 12.17 5.43
N LEU A 69 -8.95 11.13 4.62
CA LEU A 69 -8.00 11.14 3.52
C LEU A 69 -8.67 11.32 2.15
N GLU A 70 -9.98 11.09 2.07
CA GLU A 70 -10.81 11.17 0.86
C GLU A 70 -10.18 10.53 -0.40
N PRO A 71 -9.64 9.29 -0.30
CA PRO A 71 -8.93 8.69 -1.42
C PRO A 71 -9.88 8.26 -2.53
N LYS A 72 -9.41 8.35 -3.77
CA LYS A 72 -10.13 7.83 -4.94
C LYS A 72 -9.86 6.35 -5.18
N PHE A 73 -8.75 5.86 -4.64
CA PHE A 73 -8.28 4.50 -4.87
C PHE A 73 -7.60 3.90 -3.64
N ILE A 74 -7.88 2.63 -3.35
CA ILE A 74 -7.17 1.84 -2.33
C ILE A 74 -6.51 0.62 -2.99
N VAL A 75 -5.25 0.39 -2.65
CA VAL A 75 -4.52 -0.83 -2.97
C VAL A 75 -4.19 -1.55 -1.67
N ALA A 76 -4.63 -2.80 -1.53
CA ALA A 76 -4.20 -3.69 -0.46
C ALA A 76 -3.10 -4.63 -0.99
N ASP A 77 -1.93 -4.63 -0.34
CA ASP A 77 -0.86 -5.57 -0.66
C ASP A 77 -1.22 -7.03 -0.37
N GLY A 78 -0.34 -7.94 -0.81
CA GLY A 78 -0.53 -9.38 -0.69
C GLY A 78 -0.19 -9.93 0.71
N ASN A 79 0.45 -9.12 1.55
CA ASN A 79 0.84 -9.48 2.91
C ASN A 79 -0.27 -9.21 3.93
N ASN A 80 -1.37 -8.59 3.49
CA ASN A 80 -2.56 -8.39 4.30
C ASN A 80 -3.31 -9.70 4.60
N TYR A 81 -3.93 -9.80 5.79
CA TYR A 81 -4.79 -10.92 6.14
C TYR A 81 -5.98 -11.03 5.19
N LYS A 82 -6.21 -12.24 4.66
CA LYS A 82 -7.28 -12.54 3.70
C LYS A 82 -8.67 -12.18 4.23
N SER A 83 -8.86 -12.26 5.55
CA SER A 83 -10.11 -11.90 6.23
C SER A 83 -10.43 -10.40 6.21
N LEU A 84 -9.42 -9.52 6.11
CA LEU A 84 -9.61 -8.06 6.09
C LEU A 84 -9.99 -7.54 4.70
N ILE A 85 -9.46 -8.17 3.64
CA ILE A 85 -9.72 -7.79 2.25
C ILE A 85 -11.22 -7.62 1.90
N PRO A 86 -12.12 -8.59 2.22
CA PRO A 86 -13.54 -8.44 1.91
C PRO A 86 -14.20 -7.31 2.71
N LEU A 87 -13.78 -7.10 3.97
CA LEU A 87 -14.30 -6.01 4.81
C LEU A 87 -13.92 -4.65 4.23
N TRP A 88 -12.65 -4.46 3.88
CA TRP A 88 -12.19 -3.22 3.28
C TRP A 88 -12.83 -2.95 1.92
N ARG A 89 -12.93 -3.98 1.08
CA ARG A 89 -13.62 -3.89 -0.21
C ARG A 89 -15.07 -3.44 -0.03
N LYS A 90 -15.79 -4.03 0.93
CA LYS A 90 -17.18 -3.69 1.20
C LYS A 90 -17.33 -2.20 1.53
N SER A 91 -16.53 -1.68 2.47
CA SER A 91 -16.56 -0.25 2.83
C SER A 91 -16.17 0.68 1.67
N CYS A 92 -15.25 0.25 0.79
CA CYS A 92 -14.91 1.04 -0.40
C CYS A 92 -16.08 1.11 -1.39
N ILE A 93 -16.74 -0.03 -1.65
CA ILE A 93 -17.90 -0.12 -2.56
C ILE A 93 -19.04 0.77 -2.06
N GLU A 94 -19.35 0.72 -0.77
CA GLU A 94 -20.38 1.55 -0.14
C GLU A 94 -20.14 3.07 -0.32
N ARG A 95 -18.89 3.47 -0.54
CA ARG A 95 -18.47 4.87 -0.71
C ARG A 95 -18.09 5.22 -2.17
N GLY A 96 -18.28 4.30 -3.11
CA GLY A 96 -17.90 4.50 -4.52
C GLY A 96 -16.39 4.59 -4.78
N ILE A 97 -15.57 4.07 -3.87
CA ILE A 97 -14.10 4.11 -3.96
C ILE A 97 -13.58 2.85 -4.66
N THR A 98 -12.64 3.01 -5.57
CA THR A 98 -12.07 1.86 -6.29
C THR A 98 -11.10 1.09 -5.39
N PHE A 99 -11.22 -0.24 -5.36
CA PHE A 99 -10.39 -1.11 -4.53
C PHE A 99 -9.68 -2.18 -5.37
N HIS A 100 -8.36 -2.31 -5.16
CA HIS A 100 -7.54 -3.37 -5.73
C HIS A 100 -6.82 -4.15 -4.62
N SER A 101 -6.73 -5.47 -4.77
CA SER A 101 -5.91 -6.31 -3.91
C SER A 101 -4.95 -7.12 -4.76
N THR A 102 -3.65 -6.99 -4.48
CA THR A 102 -2.61 -7.73 -5.19
C THR A 102 -2.66 -9.22 -4.90
N TYR A 103 -3.22 -9.62 -3.74
CA TYR A 103 -3.47 -11.03 -3.43
C TYR A 103 -4.40 -11.70 -4.46
N GLN A 104 -5.41 -10.99 -4.97
CA GLN A 104 -6.39 -11.55 -5.91
C GLN A 104 -6.08 -11.24 -7.38
N LYS A 105 -5.51 -10.07 -7.67
CA LYS A 105 -5.32 -9.56 -9.02
C LYS A 105 -3.86 -9.45 -9.45
N GLY A 106 -2.93 -9.93 -8.61
CA GLY A 106 -1.50 -9.86 -8.88
C GLY A 106 -0.96 -8.45 -8.68
N ALA A 107 -0.70 -7.71 -9.76
CA ALA A 107 -0.10 -6.38 -9.66
C ALA A 107 -1.12 -5.27 -9.94
N TYR A 108 -0.88 -4.09 -9.35
CA TYR A 108 -1.57 -2.86 -9.71
C TYR A 108 -0.65 -1.96 -10.52
N GLN A 109 -1.05 -1.62 -11.75
CA GLN A 109 -0.30 -0.71 -12.61
C GLN A 109 -0.83 0.72 -12.48
N ILE A 110 -0.02 1.62 -11.92
CA ILE A 110 -0.34 3.04 -11.85
C ILE A 110 -0.02 3.67 -13.21
N ARG A 111 -1.08 4.03 -13.95
CA ARG A 111 -0.96 4.72 -15.24
C ARG A 111 -0.78 6.21 -15.06
#